data_AF-A0A7J0AEH3-F1
#
_entry.id   AF-A0A7J0AEH3-F1
#
_cell.length_a   1.000
_cell.length_b   1.000
_cell.length_c   1.000
_cell.angle_alpha   90.00
_cell.angle_beta   90.00
_cell.angle_gamma   90.00
#
_symmetry.space_group_name_H-M   'P 1'
#
loop_
_entity.id
_entity.type
_entity.pdbx_description
1 polymer ?
#
loop_
_entity_poly.entity_id
_entity_poly.type
_entity_poly.pdbx_seq_one_letter_code
_entity_poly.pdbx_strand_id
1 'polypeptide(L)'
;MKKIVTIILLIFSTAFPIKAVEADMPDSLEISYDHVYAVDWTVNVYPVADVFTFPQDSIDIVCEALNSPQKEILADGNWILWYYLNTSFHEARSIKSDIEKVTLPHGYKWGFGVIEDKAERLTLIVAICESKSPFSDTIYQAFLEKNSFGKPSVRFNFRQGESEEPLEKWRKYSEEHNHLLFEINGWLFSYTQIKDNDGSITIDYVPRRILEELYKSPRFTVPEVIVE
;
A
#
# COMPACT_ATOMS: atom_id res chain seq x y z
N MET A 1 30.13 -15.78 -45.87
CA MET A 1 30.31 -15.94 -44.41
C MET A 1 31.52 -15.08 -44.04
N LYS A 2 31.49 -14.09 -43.16
CA LYS A 2 30.87 -13.95 -41.83
C LYS A 2 30.23 -12.56 -41.68
N LYS A 3 29.00 -12.48 -41.17
CA LYS A 3 28.40 -11.23 -40.69
C LYS A 3 28.94 -10.99 -39.28
N ILE A 4 29.65 -9.90 -39.06
CA ILE A 4 30.11 -9.50 -37.73
C ILE A 4 28.94 -8.78 -37.07
N VAL A 5 28.34 -9.42 -36.08
CA VAL A 5 27.31 -8.83 -35.21
C VAL A 5 28.06 -8.15 -34.07
N THR A 6 28.09 -6.83 -34.08
CA THR A 6 28.59 -6.04 -32.96
C THR A 6 27.49 -5.94 -31.91
N ILE A 7 27.62 -6.69 -30.82
CA ILE A 7 26.76 -6.57 -29.63
C ILE A 7 27.28 -5.36 -28.85
N ILE A 8 26.50 -4.29 -28.82
CA ILE A 8 26.74 -3.15 -27.94
C ILE A 8 26.14 -3.52 -26.58
N LEU A 9 26.99 -3.95 -25.64
CA LEU A 9 26.63 -4.03 -24.22
C LEU A 9 26.55 -2.59 -23.67
N LEU A 10 25.33 -2.07 -23.56
CA LEU A 10 25.06 -0.87 -22.78
C LEU A 10 24.99 -1.26 -21.31
N ILE A 11 26.14 -1.19 -20.63
CA ILE A 11 26.20 -1.23 -19.17
C ILE A 11 25.72 0.13 -18.68
N PHE A 12 24.47 0.24 -18.25
CA PHE A 12 24.00 1.41 -17.52
C PHE A 12 24.59 1.39 -16.11
N SER A 13 25.86 1.80 -15.97
CA SER A 13 26.43 2.15 -14.67
C SER A 13 25.99 3.56 -14.31
N THR A 14 24.74 3.73 -13.88
CA THR A 14 24.40 4.92 -13.09
C THR A 14 24.98 4.67 -11.70
N ALA A 15 26.21 5.14 -11.48
CA ALA A 15 26.75 5.33 -10.15
C ALA A 15 25.85 6.36 -9.45
N PHE A 16 24.84 5.87 -8.74
CA PHE A 16 24.14 6.70 -7.77
C PHE A 16 25.19 7.10 -6.72
N PRO A 17 25.29 8.38 -6.35
CA PRO A 17 26.09 8.75 -5.21
C PRO A 17 25.44 8.09 -3.99
N ILE A 18 26.05 7.04 -3.46
CA ILE A 18 25.78 6.59 -2.10
C ILE A 18 26.35 7.71 -1.23
N LYS A 19 25.54 8.74 -0.96
CA LYS A 19 25.90 9.76 0.02
C LYS A 19 25.86 9.04 1.37
N ALA A 20 27.03 8.74 1.92
CA ALA A 20 27.14 8.47 3.34
C ALA A 20 26.51 9.68 4.05
N VAL A 21 25.48 9.43 4.84
CA VAL A 21 24.76 10.46 5.58
C VAL A 21 25.78 11.32 6.33
N GLU A 22 25.80 12.63 6.05
CA GLU A 22 26.64 13.58 6.76
C GLU A 22 26.26 13.52 8.25
N ALA A 23 27.27 13.30 9.10
CA ALA A 23 27.12 13.02 10.53
C ALA A 23 26.55 14.19 11.38
N ASP A 24 26.20 15.31 10.75
CA ASP A 24 25.70 16.51 11.41
C ASP A 24 24.25 16.89 11.01
N MET A 25 23.52 15.97 10.36
CA MET A 25 22.08 16.14 10.22
C MET A 25 21.43 15.92 11.60
N PRO A 26 20.55 16.82 12.09
CA PRO A 26 19.76 16.52 13.27
C PRO A 26 19.04 15.18 13.02
N ASP A 27 18.99 14.36 14.06
CA ASP A 27 18.46 12.99 14.09
C ASP A 27 16.92 13.00 13.90
N SER A 28 16.45 13.65 12.84
CA SER A 28 15.07 13.58 12.40
C SER A 28 14.97 12.43 11.42
N LEU A 29 14.17 11.43 11.78
CA LEU A 29 13.65 10.38 10.89
C LEU A 29 12.75 10.99 9.78
N GLU A 30 13.22 12.05 9.13
CA GLU A 30 12.52 12.76 8.08
C GLU A 30 12.75 12.04 6.75
N ILE A 31 11.64 11.69 6.10
CA ILE A 31 11.66 11.10 4.77
C ILE A 31 12.21 12.12 3.78
N SER A 32 13.30 11.74 3.11
CA SER A 32 13.77 12.39 1.89
C SER A 32 13.12 11.75 0.67
N TYR A 33 12.55 12.56 -0.22
CA TYR A 33 11.94 12.07 -1.45
C TYR A 33 13.00 11.84 -2.53
N ASP A 34 12.64 11.05 -3.54
CA ASP A 34 13.47 10.66 -4.68
C ASP A 34 14.68 9.79 -4.28
N HIS A 35 14.48 8.95 -3.25
CA HIS A 35 15.49 8.04 -2.72
C HIS A 35 14.97 6.61 -2.59
N VAL A 36 15.87 5.63 -2.74
CA VAL A 36 15.62 4.22 -2.47
C VAL A 36 15.92 3.93 -1.01
N TYR A 37 14.98 3.26 -0.34
CA TYR A 37 15.09 2.86 1.06
C TYR A 37 15.09 1.35 1.18
N ALA A 38 15.93 0.84 2.09
CA ALA A 38 15.82 -0.52 2.58
C ALA A 38 14.61 -0.61 3.51
N VAL A 39 13.73 -1.57 3.24
CA VAL A 39 12.47 -1.77 3.97
C VAL A 39 12.29 -3.25 4.31
N ASP A 40 11.30 -3.55 5.15
CA ASP A 40 10.84 -4.91 5.44
C ASP A 40 9.31 -4.86 5.46
N TRP A 41 8.73 -4.88 4.26
CA TRP A 41 7.31 -4.69 4.06
C TRP A 41 6.66 -6.00 3.66
N THR A 42 5.71 -6.46 4.47
CA THR A 42 4.79 -7.51 4.04
C THR A 42 3.70 -6.87 3.19
N VAL A 43 3.71 -7.19 1.90
CA VAL A 43 2.70 -6.74 0.94
C VAL A 43 1.74 -7.90 0.70
N ASN A 44 0.48 -7.72 1.12
CA ASN A 44 -0.60 -8.63 0.80
C ASN A 44 -1.51 -7.98 -0.25
N VAL A 45 -2.06 -8.77 -1.17
CA VAL A 45 -3.03 -8.28 -2.15
C VAL A 45 -4.30 -9.10 -2.09
N TYR A 46 -5.42 -8.41 -1.91
CA TYR A 46 -6.73 -9.02 -1.66
C TYR A 46 -7.74 -8.59 -2.73
N PRO A 47 -8.59 -9.50 -3.24
CA PRO A 47 -9.80 -9.13 -3.93
C PRO A 47 -10.78 -8.47 -2.96
N VAL A 48 -11.50 -7.45 -3.42
CA VAL A 48 -12.64 -6.91 -2.67
C VAL A 48 -13.83 -7.84 -2.81
N ALA A 49 -14.51 -8.11 -1.70
CA ALA A 49 -15.74 -8.88 -1.70
C ALA A 49 -16.83 -8.22 -2.56
N ASP A 50 -17.51 -9.02 -3.37
CA ASP A 50 -18.67 -8.58 -4.15
C ASP A 50 -19.96 -8.77 -3.31
N VAL A 51 -20.82 -7.75 -3.28
CA VAL A 51 -22.08 -7.74 -2.53
C VAL A 51 -23.01 -8.92 -2.88
N PHE A 52 -22.96 -9.40 -4.12
CA PHE A 52 -23.80 -10.49 -4.60
C PHE A 52 -23.25 -11.87 -4.25
N THR A 53 -21.94 -12.00 -4.03
CA THR A 53 -21.29 -13.27 -3.65
C THR A 53 -21.00 -13.36 -2.16
N PHE A 54 -21.00 -12.23 -1.45
CA PHE A 54 -20.85 -12.15 0.00
C PHE A 54 -21.98 -12.92 0.71
N PRO A 55 -21.72 -13.55 1.88
CA PRO A 55 -22.76 -14.25 2.63
C PRO A 55 -23.95 -13.35 2.98
N GLN A 56 -25.10 -13.65 2.38
CA GLN A 56 -26.29 -12.79 2.44
C GLN A 56 -26.88 -12.71 3.85
N ASP A 57 -26.71 -13.73 4.70
CA ASP A 57 -27.15 -13.69 6.10
C ASP A 57 -26.37 -12.64 6.94
N SER A 58 -25.26 -12.10 6.43
CA SER A 58 -24.42 -11.12 7.12
C SER A 58 -24.43 -9.74 6.45
N ILE A 59 -25.03 -9.59 5.26
CA ILE A 59 -24.88 -8.36 4.48
C ILE A 59 -25.59 -7.17 5.11
N ASP A 60 -26.77 -7.37 5.70
CA ASP A 60 -27.55 -6.28 6.31
C ASP A 60 -26.79 -5.64 7.48
N ILE A 61 -26.21 -6.46 8.36
CA ILE A 61 -25.43 -6.00 9.53
C ILE A 61 -24.16 -5.26 9.08
N VAL A 62 -23.49 -5.76 8.04
CA VAL A 62 -22.33 -5.12 7.44
C VAL A 62 -22.68 -3.76 6.84
N CYS A 63 -23.75 -3.69 6.05
CA CYS A 63 -24.23 -2.45 5.44
C CYS A 63 -24.69 -1.44 6.50
N GLU A 64 -25.35 -1.88 7.57
CA GLU A 64 -25.74 -1.01 8.68
C GLU A 64 -24.49 -0.39 9.34
N ALA A 65 -23.47 -1.19 9.62
CA ALA A 65 -22.21 -0.69 10.20
C ALA A 65 -21.47 0.28 9.27
N LEU A 66 -21.42 -0.01 7.96
CA LEU A 66 -20.79 0.86 6.98
C LEU A 66 -21.53 2.19 6.81
N ASN A 67 -22.86 2.22 6.95
CA ASN A 67 -23.66 3.44 6.81
C ASN A 67 -23.95 4.16 8.13
N SER A 68 -23.56 3.58 9.27
CA SER A 68 -23.76 4.18 10.60
C SER A 68 -23.05 5.53 10.78
N PRO A 69 -21.80 5.73 10.30
CA PRO A 69 -21.15 7.03 10.39
C PRO A 69 -21.92 8.09 9.60
N GLN A 70 -22.30 9.19 10.25
CA GLN A 70 -22.93 10.34 9.59
C GLN A 70 -21.89 11.16 8.81
N LYS A 71 -21.38 10.58 7.72
CA LYS A 71 -20.38 11.17 6.82
C LYS A 71 -20.85 11.04 5.38
N GLU A 72 -20.29 11.90 4.53
CA GLU A 72 -20.41 11.71 3.09
C GLU A 72 -19.60 10.47 2.68
N ILE A 73 -20.27 9.54 2.00
CA ILE A 73 -19.75 8.23 1.64
C ILE A 73 -19.84 8.07 0.12
N LEU A 74 -18.77 7.54 -0.48
CA LEU A 74 -18.82 6.97 -1.82
C LEU A 74 -18.66 5.45 -1.71
N ALA A 75 -19.61 4.70 -2.25
CA ALA A 75 -19.54 3.25 -2.38
C ALA A 75 -19.13 2.88 -3.81
N ASP A 76 -18.30 1.86 -3.96
CA ASP A 76 -17.78 1.45 -5.25
C ASP A 76 -18.59 0.32 -5.87
N GLY A 77 -19.66 0.68 -6.56
CA GLY A 77 -20.45 -0.24 -7.38
C GLY A 77 -20.91 -1.48 -6.60
N ASN A 78 -20.47 -2.66 -7.06
CA ASN A 78 -20.83 -3.95 -6.46
C ASN A 78 -19.85 -4.41 -5.38
N TRP A 79 -18.72 -3.73 -5.23
CA TRP A 79 -17.67 -4.12 -4.30
C TRP A 79 -17.95 -3.52 -2.93
N ILE A 80 -17.70 -4.30 -1.89
CA ILE A 80 -17.80 -3.82 -0.51
C ILE A 80 -16.58 -2.95 -0.18
N LEU A 81 -16.51 -1.76 -0.81
CA LEU A 81 -15.48 -0.73 -0.70
C LEU A 81 -16.09 0.68 -0.55
N TRP A 82 -15.87 1.28 0.61
CA TRP A 82 -16.44 2.55 1.05
C TRP A 82 -15.35 3.59 1.23
N TYR A 83 -15.62 4.81 0.78
CA TYR A 83 -14.77 5.98 0.96
C TYR A 83 -15.51 7.01 1.82
N TYR A 84 -15.04 7.23 3.05
CA TYR A 84 -15.57 8.26 3.93
C TYR A 84 -14.80 9.56 3.70
N LEU A 85 -15.46 10.51 3.05
CA LEU A 85 -14.85 11.74 2.58
C LEU A 85 -14.65 12.76 3.71
N ASN A 86 -13.67 13.64 3.53
CA ASN A 86 -13.39 14.77 4.41
C ASN A 86 -13.34 14.35 5.88
N THR A 87 -12.48 13.36 6.15
CA THR A 87 -12.24 12.82 7.48
C THR A 87 -10.95 13.38 8.07
N SER A 88 -10.66 13.00 9.31
CA SER A 88 -9.40 13.23 10.00
C SER A 88 -8.86 11.90 10.51
N PHE A 89 -7.56 11.82 10.84
CA PHE A 89 -6.99 10.59 11.41
C PHE A 89 -7.69 10.14 12.70
N HIS A 90 -8.19 11.09 13.51
CA HIS A 90 -8.93 10.76 14.73
C HIS A 90 -10.30 10.16 14.40
N GLU A 91 -11.09 10.81 13.54
CA GLU A 91 -12.38 10.29 13.09
C GLU A 91 -12.22 8.94 12.39
N ALA A 92 -11.23 8.79 11.51
CA ALA A 92 -10.93 7.55 10.81
C ALA A 92 -10.69 6.40 11.78
N ARG A 93 -9.97 6.66 12.88
CA ARG A 93 -9.70 5.67 13.93
C ARG A 93 -10.96 5.29 14.72
N SER A 94 -11.85 6.26 14.97
CA SER A 94 -13.14 6.01 15.62
C SER A 94 -14.04 5.15 14.73
N ILE A 95 -14.21 5.53 13.46
CA ILE A 95 -15.01 4.79 12.48
C ILE A 95 -14.50 3.35 12.33
N LYS A 96 -13.17 3.18 12.19
CA LYS A 96 -12.54 1.86 12.19
C LYS A 96 -12.92 1.04 13.42
N SER A 97 -12.74 1.60 14.61
CA SER A 97 -13.02 0.89 15.88
C SER A 97 -14.49 0.50 16.02
N ASP A 98 -15.42 1.26 15.43
CA ASP A 98 -16.85 0.93 15.46
C ASP A 98 -17.20 -0.17 14.46
N ILE A 99 -16.67 -0.10 13.24
CA ILE A 99 -16.89 -1.10 12.19
C ILE A 99 -16.28 -2.45 12.57
N GLU A 100 -15.08 -2.46 13.17
CA GLU A 100 -14.39 -3.70 13.58
C GLU A 100 -15.14 -4.51 14.66
N LYS A 101 -16.17 -3.94 15.30
CA LYS A 101 -17.05 -4.68 16.23
C LYS A 101 -17.94 -5.69 15.50
N VAL A 102 -18.20 -5.48 14.20
CA VAL A 102 -18.96 -6.42 13.38
C VAL A 102 -18.07 -7.57 12.94
N THR A 103 -18.43 -8.78 13.38
CA THR A 103 -17.75 -10.00 12.99
C THR A 103 -18.10 -10.35 11.54
N LEU A 104 -17.08 -10.65 10.74
CA LEU A 104 -17.26 -11.06 9.35
C LEU A 104 -17.34 -12.59 9.23
N PRO A 105 -18.00 -13.11 8.18
CA PRO A 105 -17.98 -14.53 7.85
C PRO A 105 -16.56 -15.06 7.63
N HIS A 106 -16.38 -16.36 7.84
CA HIS A 106 -15.08 -17.00 7.62
C HIS A 106 -14.58 -16.82 6.19
N GLY A 107 -13.30 -16.44 6.05
CA GLY A 107 -12.66 -16.17 4.76
C GLY A 107 -12.80 -14.73 4.28
N TYR A 108 -13.33 -13.83 5.12
CA TYR A 108 -13.33 -12.39 4.87
C TYR A 108 -12.63 -11.65 6.02
N LYS A 109 -12.11 -10.46 5.72
CA LYS A 109 -11.53 -9.56 6.72
C LYS A 109 -11.89 -8.10 6.43
N TRP A 110 -11.90 -7.26 7.45
CA TRP A 110 -11.93 -5.83 7.27
C TRP A 110 -10.56 -5.33 6.80
N GLY A 111 -10.56 -4.37 5.87
CA GLY A 111 -9.38 -3.63 5.45
C GLY A 111 -9.60 -2.14 5.66
N PHE A 112 -8.56 -1.44 6.13
CA PHE A 112 -8.61 -0.01 6.42
C PHE A 112 -7.42 0.72 5.83
N GLY A 113 -7.69 1.81 5.13
CA GLY A 113 -6.69 2.60 4.41
C GLY A 113 -7.00 4.08 4.49
N VAL A 114 -6.08 4.91 4.03
CA VAL A 114 -6.31 6.34 3.91
C VAL A 114 -5.67 6.89 2.65
N ILE A 115 -6.35 7.86 2.04
CA ILE A 115 -5.85 8.63 0.91
C ILE A 115 -5.90 10.11 1.26
N GLU A 116 -4.87 10.85 0.89
CA GLU A 116 -4.83 12.32 1.01
C GLU A 116 -4.88 12.94 -0.38
N ASP A 117 -6.00 13.58 -0.71
CA ASP A 117 -6.21 14.13 -2.05
C ASP A 117 -5.35 15.39 -2.31
N LYS A 118 -5.50 15.97 -3.50
CA LYS A 118 -4.76 17.18 -3.91
C LYS A 118 -5.01 18.38 -3.00
N ALA A 119 -6.19 18.45 -2.37
CA ALA A 119 -6.61 19.51 -1.48
C ALA A 119 -6.31 19.18 0.01
N GLU A 120 -5.47 18.17 0.28
CA GLU A 120 -5.11 17.73 1.64
C GLU A 120 -6.31 17.23 2.45
N ARG A 121 -7.37 16.82 1.76
CA ARG A 121 -8.52 16.18 2.40
C ARG A 121 -8.21 14.70 2.54
N LEU A 122 -8.27 14.23 3.78
CA LEU A 122 -8.16 12.82 4.09
C LEU A 122 -9.49 12.14 3.77
N THR A 123 -9.40 10.99 3.11
CA THR A 123 -10.52 10.07 2.91
C THR A 123 -10.14 8.73 3.53
N LEU A 124 -11.00 8.19 4.39
CA LEU A 124 -10.85 6.85 4.94
C LEU A 124 -11.38 5.85 3.92
N ILE A 125 -10.59 4.81 3.68
CA ILE A 125 -10.95 3.65 2.87
C ILE A 125 -11.34 2.54 3.82
N VAL A 126 -12.52 1.94 3.63
CA VAL A 126 -12.95 0.74 4.34
C VAL A 126 -13.38 -0.30 3.31
N ALA A 127 -12.87 -1.51 3.43
CA ALA A 127 -13.21 -2.60 2.53
C ALA A 127 -13.48 -3.90 3.28
N ILE A 128 -14.24 -4.79 2.66
CA ILE A 128 -14.21 -6.21 3.00
C ILE A 128 -13.36 -6.92 1.94
N CYS A 129 -12.30 -7.57 2.42
CA CYS A 129 -11.34 -8.30 1.61
C CYS A 129 -11.55 -9.81 1.73
N GLU A 130 -11.44 -10.53 0.62
CA GLU A 130 -11.40 -12.00 0.63
C GLU A 130 -10.04 -12.50 1.14
N SER A 131 -10.02 -13.25 2.24
CA SER A 131 -8.80 -13.57 2.98
C SER A 131 -8.32 -15.02 2.83
N LYS A 132 -9.00 -15.86 2.04
CA LYS A 132 -8.69 -17.30 1.92
C LYS A 132 -7.33 -17.57 1.25
N SER A 133 -7.00 -16.81 0.21
CA SER A 133 -5.79 -17.04 -0.59
C SER A 133 -5.22 -15.73 -1.13
N PRO A 134 -4.79 -14.79 -0.27
CA PRO A 134 -4.17 -13.57 -0.76
C PRO A 134 -2.83 -13.86 -1.44
N PHE A 135 -2.50 -13.06 -2.45
CA PHE A 135 -1.10 -12.93 -2.85
C PHE A 135 -0.34 -12.26 -1.71
N SER A 136 0.86 -12.74 -1.39
CA SER A 136 1.68 -12.21 -0.32
C SER A 136 3.15 -12.30 -0.71
N ASP A 137 3.88 -11.22 -0.52
CA ASP A 137 5.33 -11.17 -0.72
C ASP A 137 5.98 -10.14 0.22
N THR A 138 7.30 -10.27 0.39
CA THR A 138 8.10 -9.34 1.19
C THR A 138 8.92 -8.44 0.28
N ILE A 139 8.74 -7.12 0.46
CA ILE A 139 9.48 -6.10 -0.26
C ILE A 139 10.62 -5.60 0.61
N TYR A 140 11.83 -5.60 0.04
CA TYR A 140 13.06 -5.17 0.74
C TYR A 140 13.57 -3.81 0.29
N GLN A 141 13.07 -3.30 -0.83
CA GLN A 141 13.46 -2.01 -1.38
C GLN A 141 12.23 -1.26 -1.90
N ALA A 142 12.12 0.00 -1.50
CA ALA A 142 11.09 0.89 -1.97
C ALA A 142 11.68 2.26 -2.30
N PHE A 143 11.16 2.87 -3.36
CA PHE A 143 11.47 4.23 -3.77
C PHE A 143 10.39 5.17 -3.26
N LEU A 144 10.76 6.09 -2.37
CA LEU A 144 9.84 7.11 -1.86
C LEU A 144 9.99 8.35 -2.74
N GLU A 145 8.91 8.82 -3.34
CA GLU A 145 8.94 9.91 -4.32
C GLU A 145 7.74 10.83 -4.15
N LYS A 146 7.69 11.90 -4.95
CA LYS A 146 6.48 12.69 -5.13
C LYS A 146 5.88 12.41 -6.49
N ASN A 147 4.57 12.24 -6.53
CA ASN A 147 3.84 12.12 -7.78
C ASN A 147 3.85 13.45 -8.57
N SER A 148 3.26 13.46 -9.77
CA SER A 148 3.20 14.63 -10.64
C SER A 148 2.47 15.86 -10.04
N PHE A 149 1.76 15.68 -8.93
CA PHE A 149 1.10 16.75 -8.17
C PHE A 149 1.86 17.14 -6.90
N GLY A 150 3.08 16.64 -6.72
CA GLY A 150 3.90 16.92 -5.54
C GLY A 150 3.44 16.19 -4.28
N LYS A 151 2.52 15.22 -4.39
CA LYS A 151 2.01 14.44 -3.25
C LYS A 151 2.85 13.19 -3.03
N PRO A 152 2.98 12.73 -1.77
CA PRO A 152 3.82 11.58 -1.48
C PRO A 152 3.32 10.31 -2.17
N SER A 153 4.25 9.54 -2.68
CA SER A 153 4.01 8.26 -3.33
C SER A 153 5.14 7.29 -3.03
N VAL A 154 4.85 6.01 -3.19
CA VAL A 154 5.81 4.94 -3.00
C VAL A 154 5.81 4.03 -4.21
N ARG A 155 7.00 3.60 -4.62
CA ARG A 155 7.18 2.61 -5.68
C ARG A 155 8.00 1.43 -5.18
N PHE A 156 7.59 0.23 -5.56
CA PHE A 156 8.34 -1.00 -5.32
C PHE A 156 8.14 -1.97 -6.48
N ASN A 157 8.86 -3.09 -6.48
CA ASN A 157 8.74 -4.10 -7.53
C ASN A 157 8.66 -5.50 -6.93
N PHE A 158 7.83 -6.40 -7.46
CA PHE A 158 7.81 -7.81 -7.02
C PHE A 158 9.03 -8.60 -7.50
N ARG A 159 9.75 -8.12 -8.52
CA ARG A 159 11.09 -8.61 -8.86
C ARG A 159 12.08 -8.11 -7.81
N GLN A 160 12.40 -8.97 -6.85
CA GLN A 160 13.41 -8.72 -5.82
C GLN A 160 14.72 -9.44 -6.21
N GLY A 161 15.77 -8.68 -6.50
CA GLY A 161 17.06 -9.21 -6.92
C GLY A 161 17.01 -9.91 -8.29
N GLU A 162 17.59 -11.11 -8.38
CA GLU A 162 17.65 -11.88 -9.63
C GLU A 162 16.42 -12.78 -9.86
N SER A 163 15.56 -12.96 -8.86
CA SER A 163 14.39 -13.84 -8.97
C SER A 163 13.21 -13.14 -9.65
N GLU A 164 12.65 -13.78 -10.67
CA GLU A 164 11.41 -13.36 -11.33
C GLU A 164 10.17 -14.10 -10.78
N GLU A 165 10.36 -15.11 -9.93
CA GLU A 165 9.27 -15.95 -9.40
C GLU A 165 8.14 -15.14 -8.73
N PRO A 166 8.39 -14.12 -7.89
CA PRO A 166 7.29 -13.39 -7.26
C PRO A 166 6.54 -12.50 -8.26
N LEU A 167 7.22 -11.97 -9.26
CA LEU A 167 6.60 -11.23 -10.36
C LEU A 167 5.69 -12.12 -11.20
N GLU A 168 6.13 -13.33 -11.54
CA GLU A 168 5.29 -14.30 -12.26
C GLU A 168 4.06 -14.71 -11.46
N LYS A 169 4.22 -14.96 -10.16
CA LYS A 169 3.10 -15.24 -9.25
C LYS A 169 2.11 -14.07 -9.19
N TRP A 170 2.62 -12.84 -9.11
CA TRP A 170 1.80 -11.64 -9.12
C TRP A 170 0.99 -11.52 -10.41
N ARG A 171 1.64 -11.66 -11.58
CA ARG A 171 0.96 -11.58 -12.89
C ARG A 171 -0.16 -12.61 -13.00
N LYS A 172 0.11 -13.86 -12.64
CA LYS A 172 -0.92 -14.90 -12.66
C LYS A 172 -2.08 -14.56 -11.71
N TYR A 173 -1.78 -14.09 -10.51
CA TYR A 173 -2.79 -13.75 -9.52
C TYR A 173 -3.68 -12.58 -9.98
N SER A 174 -3.08 -11.55 -10.60
CA SER A 174 -3.81 -10.37 -11.07
C SER A 174 -4.61 -10.60 -12.35
N GLU A 175 -4.31 -11.64 -13.13
CA GLU A 175 -5.14 -12.10 -14.24
C GLU A 175 -6.41 -12.84 -13.78
N GLU A 176 -6.33 -13.53 -12.64
CA GLU A 176 -7.43 -14.36 -12.10
C GLU A 176 -8.43 -13.55 -11.26
N HIS A 177 -8.07 -12.35 -10.80
CA HIS A 177 -8.86 -11.56 -9.87
C HIS A 177 -9.00 -10.11 -10.33
N ASN A 178 -10.16 -9.50 -10.05
CA ASN A 178 -10.42 -8.08 -10.30
C ASN A 178 -10.54 -7.31 -8.98
N HIS A 179 -10.45 -5.98 -9.05
CA HIS A 179 -10.61 -5.08 -7.89
C HIS A 179 -9.71 -5.47 -6.72
N LEU A 180 -8.41 -5.37 -6.96
CA LEU A 180 -7.37 -5.74 -6.00
C LEU A 180 -6.97 -4.54 -5.14
N LEU A 181 -6.93 -4.74 -3.83
CA LEU A 181 -6.40 -3.78 -2.87
C LEU A 181 -5.09 -4.31 -2.30
N PHE A 182 -4.14 -3.41 -2.09
CA PHE A 182 -2.84 -3.75 -1.51
C PHE A 182 -2.86 -3.41 -0.04
N GLU A 183 -2.30 -4.26 0.80
CA GLU A 183 -2.06 -4.00 2.21
C GLU A 183 -0.57 -4.08 2.46
N ILE A 184 0.01 -2.99 2.98
CA ILE A 184 1.42 -2.94 3.36
C ILE A 184 1.50 -2.71 4.86
N ASN A 185 2.03 -3.68 5.59
CA ASN A 185 2.18 -3.63 7.06
C ASN A 185 0.88 -3.19 7.79
N GLY A 186 -0.28 -3.62 7.30
CA GLY A 186 -1.60 -3.32 7.86
C GLY A 186 -2.30 -2.07 7.34
N TRP A 187 -1.68 -1.31 6.43
CA TRP A 187 -2.31 -0.17 5.75
C TRP A 187 -2.83 -0.59 4.38
N LEU A 188 -4.14 -0.46 4.16
CA LEU A 188 -4.78 -0.75 2.88
C LEU A 188 -4.63 0.43 1.90
N PHE A 189 -4.46 0.11 0.63
CA PHE A 189 -4.38 1.04 -0.49
C PHE A 189 -5.34 0.58 -1.58
N SER A 190 -6.19 1.50 -2.05
CA SER A 190 -7.19 1.18 -3.05
C SER A 190 -6.59 1.11 -4.45
N TYR A 191 -7.24 0.39 -5.35
CA TYR A 191 -6.85 0.33 -6.76
C TYR A 191 -6.81 1.71 -7.43
N THR A 192 -7.54 2.70 -6.89
CA THR A 192 -7.48 4.11 -7.35
C THR A 192 -6.17 4.81 -7.02
N GLN A 193 -5.39 4.30 -6.06
CA GLN A 193 -4.04 4.76 -5.73
C GLN A 193 -2.96 4.00 -6.50
N ILE A 194 -3.27 2.81 -7.00
CA ILE A 194 -2.29 1.85 -7.51
C ILE A 194 -2.10 2.01 -9.02
N LYS A 195 -0.84 2.03 -9.44
CA LYS A 195 -0.42 1.91 -10.84
C LYS A 195 0.54 0.75 -10.93
N ASP A 196 0.19 -0.23 -11.76
CA ASP A 196 1.06 -1.36 -12.08
C ASP A 196 1.67 -1.13 -13.47
N ASN A 197 3.00 -1.01 -13.51
CA ASN A 197 3.76 -0.97 -14.76
C ASN A 197 4.65 -2.22 -14.83
N ASP A 198 4.04 -3.35 -15.18
CA ASP A 198 4.69 -4.65 -15.34
C ASP A 198 5.42 -5.13 -14.07
N GLY A 199 4.72 -5.08 -12.94
CA GLY A 199 5.23 -5.45 -11.62
C GLY A 199 5.94 -4.33 -10.88
N SER A 200 6.18 -3.20 -11.53
CA SER A 200 6.59 -1.96 -10.87
C SER A 200 5.33 -1.26 -10.34
N ILE A 201 5.05 -1.48 -9.06
CA ILE A 201 3.87 -0.97 -8.37
C ILE A 201 4.17 0.41 -7.82
N THR A 202 3.37 1.41 -8.19
CA THR A 202 3.38 2.74 -7.59
C THR A 202 2.06 2.99 -6.87
N ILE A 203 2.12 3.44 -5.63
CA ILE A 203 0.96 3.84 -4.82
C ILE A 203 1.04 5.35 -4.60
N ASP A 204 0.09 6.06 -5.19
CA ASP A 204 -0.02 7.52 -5.10
C ASP A 204 -0.87 7.98 -3.91
N TYR A 205 -0.69 9.25 -3.53
CA TYR A 205 -1.51 9.93 -2.52
C TYR A 205 -1.44 9.24 -1.15
N VAL A 206 -0.27 8.67 -0.82
CA VAL A 206 -0.02 8.10 0.50
C VAL A 206 0.20 9.26 1.47
N PRO A 207 -0.60 9.41 2.54
CA PRO A 207 -0.38 10.51 3.47
C PRO A 207 1.01 10.40 4.10
N ARG A 208 1.71 11.54 4.27
CA ARG A 208 3.09 11.56 4.79
C ARG A 208 3.24 10.78 6.10
N ARG A 209 2.27 10.92 7.01
CA ARG A 209 2.22 10.17 8.26
C ARG A 209 2.29 8.65 8.05
N ILE A 210 1.58 8.13 7.06
CA ILE A 210 1.57 6.69 6.75
C ILE A 210 2.91 6.25 6.18
N LEU A 211 3.52 7.06 5.30
CA LEU A 211 4.88 6.76 4.82
C LEU A 211 5.90 6.71 5.97
N GLU A 212 5.80 7.63 6.94
CA GLU A 212 6.68 7.64 8.12
C GLU A 212 6.49 6.38 8.98
N GLU A 213 5.26 5.90 9.14
CA GLU A 213 4.97 4.65 9.84
C GLU A 213 5.49 3.43 9.08
N LEU A 214 5.33 3.38 7.75
CA LEU A 214 5.86 2.32 6.90
C LEU A 214 7.39 2.28 6.92
N TYR A 215 8.04 3.45 6.96
CA TYR A 215 9.50 3.58 7.02
C TYR A 215 10.07 3.18 8.40
N LYS A 216 9.39 3.54 9.50
CA LYS A 216 9.83 3.27 10.88
C LYS A 216 9.65 1.81 11.35
N SER A 217 9.19 0.91 10.47
CA SER A 217 8.99 -0.51 10.77
C SER A 217 10.29 -1.18 11.28
N PRO A 218 10.22 -2.12 12.24
CA PRO A 218 11.01 -2.14 13.48
C PRO A 218 12.48 -2.58 13.37
N ARG A 219 13.06 -2.75 12.18
CA ARG A 219 14.46 -3.20 12.06
C ARG A 219 15.51 -2.14 12.40
N PHE A 220 15.09 -0.89 12.61
CA PHE A 220 15.97 0.20 13.05
C PHE A 220 15.55 0.73 14.43
N THR A 221 15.31 -0.15 15.41
CA THR A 221 15.42 0.27 16.81
C THR A 221 16.91 0.45 17.11
N VAL A 222 17.42 1.67 16.90
CA VAL A 222 18.70 2.06 17.49
C VAL A 222 18.51 1.93 19.01
N PRO A 223 19.32 1.15 19.73
CA PRO A 223 19.17 1.05 21.18
C PRO A 223 19.33 2.45 21.76
N GLU A 224 18.35 2.89 22.56
CA GLU A 224 18.46 4.11 23.36
C GLU A 224 19.77 4.03 24.14
N VAL A 225 20.70 4.95 23.85
CA VAL A 225 21.89 5.13 24.66
C VAL A 225 21.40 5.66 26.01
N ILE A 226 21.30 4.76 26.99
CA ILE A 226 21.13 5.14 28.38
C ILE A 226 22.43 5.87 28.77
N VAL A 227 22.35 7.19 28.87
CA VAL A 227 23.43 8.01 29.43
C VAL A 227 23.34 7.84 30.95
N GLU A 228 24.32 7.14 31.54
CA GLU A 228 24.59 7.14 32.99
C GLU A 228 25.11 8.50 33.46
#